data_AF-J2VNU8-F1
#
_entry.id   AF-J2VNU8-F1
#
_cell.length_a   1.000
_cell.length_b   1.000
_cell.length_c   1.000
_cell.angle_alpha   90.00
_cell.angle_beta   90.00
_cell.angle_gamma   90.00
#
_symmetry.space_group_name_H-M   'P 1'
#
loop_
_entity.id
_entity.type
_entity.pdbx_description
1 polymer ?
#
loop_
_entity_poly.entity_id
_entity_poly.type
_entity_poly.pdbx_seq_one_letter_code
_entity_poly.pdbx_strand_id
1 'polypeptide(L)'
;MSFATLPHSHAASPSRRYVIRTLAFMAVYAVLNLGAILGVFDTWIGTPAGWGLALAVALPVAGQVWSLWRLIVESDEYLRALWAKRVILSAGIVMVVSSAWGFGESYAAAPSLNALLIYPLFWMVSAVVWPLVRSSR
;
A
#
# COMPACT_ATOMS: atom_id res chain seq x y z
N MET A 1 -38.19 -29.75 18.86
CA MET A 1 -37.24 -29.55 17.73
C MET A 1 -36.22 -28.53 18.17
N SER A 2 -35.01 -28.97 18.55
CA SER A 2 -33.92 -28.10 19.01
C SER A 2 -33.06 -27.70 17.82
N PHE A 3 -33.01 -26.41 17.49
CA PHE A 3 -32.06 -25.89 16.50
C PHE A 3 -30.65 -25.99 17.07
N ALA A 4 -29.84 -26.87 16.49
CA ALA A 4 -28.41 -26.92 16.76
C ALA A 4 -27.77 -25.61 16.29
N THR A 5 -27.37 -24.76 17.23
CA THR A 5 -26.54 -23.58 16.97
C THR A 5 -25.16 -24.07 16.51
N LEU A 6 -24.87 -23.99 15.22
CA LEU A 6 -23.53 -24.26 14.71
C LEU A 6 -22.55 -23.24 15.34
N PRO A 7 -21.37 -23.68 15.81
CA PRO A 7 -20.36 -22.77 16.30
C PRO A 7 -19.92 -21.85 15.16
N HIS A 8 -20.25 -20.56 15.26
CA HIS A 8 -19.66 -19.54 14.40
C HIS A 8 -18.17 -19.49 14.74
N SER A 9 -17.33 -20.10 13.89
CA SER A 9 -15.90 -19.89 13.96
C SER A 9 -15.66 -18.38 13.90
N HIS A 10 -15.07 -17.81 14.94
CA HIS A 10 -14.69 -16.40 14.99
C HIS A 10 -13.50 -16.17 14.04
N ALA A 11 -13.72 -16.39 12.75
CA ALA A 11 -12.81 -15.98 11.71
C ALA A 11 -12.57 -14.48 11.88
N ALA A 12 -11.31 -14.08 12.04
CA ALA A 12 -10.95 -12.66 12.16
C ALA A 12 -11.59 -11.86 11.03
N SER A 13 -12.19 -10.70 11.35
CA SER A 13 -12.86 -9.84 10.38
C SER A 13 -11.91 -9.48 9.21
N PRO A 14 -12.43 -9.23 7.99
CA PRO A 14 -11.61 -8.82 6.85
C PRO A 14 -10.65 -7.68 7.19
N SER A 15 -11.14 -6.67 7.94
CA SER A 15 -10.33 -5.56 8.43
C SER A 15 -9.20 -6.01 9.36
N ARG A 16 -9.45 -6.93 10.30
CA ARG A 16 -8.41 -7.45 11.20
C ARG A 16 -7.33 -8.21 10.42
N ARG A 17 -7.73 -9.03 9.44
CA ARG A 17 -6.78 -9.75 8.57
C ARG A 17 -5.95 -8.79 7.73
N TYR A 18 -6.57 -7.74 7.19
CA TYR A 18 -5.89 -6.68 6.47
C TYR A 18 -4.84 -5.98 7.35
N VAL A 19 -5.21 -5.58 8.58
CA VAL A 19 -4.29 -4.93 9.51
C VAL A 19 -3.10 -5.84 9.84
N ILE A 20 -3.34 -7.12 10.14
CA ILE A 20 -2.26 -8.07 10.45
C ILE A 20 -1.29 -8.23 9.28
N ARG A 21 -1.81 -8.43 8.05
CA ARG A 21 -0.98 -8.54 6.84
C ARG A 21 -0.19 -7.25 6.61
N THR A 22 -0.85 -6.10 6.76
CA THR A 22 -0.24 -4.77 6.62
C THR A 22 0.91 -4.57 7.61
N LEU A 23 0.68 -4.88 8.89
CA LEU A 23 1.71 -4.76 9.92
C LEU A 23 2.88 -5.70 9.66
N ALA A 24 2.62 -6.94 9.25
CA ALA A 24 3.67 -7.89 8.91
C ALA A 24 4.55 -7.40 7.75
N PHE A 25 3.95 -6.94 6.65
CA PHE A 25 4.71 -6.39 5.53
C PHE A 25 5.47 -5.11 5.91
N MET A 26 4.87 -4.21 6.70
CA MET A 26 5.57 -3.01 7.16
C MET A 26 6.74 -3.33 8.10
N ALA A 27 6.61 -4.35 8.94
CA ALA A 27 7.73 -4.80 9.77
C ALA A 27 8.90 -5.28 8.91
N VAL A 28 8.64 -6.10 7.88
CA VAL A 28 9.68 -6.54 6.95
C VAL A 28 10.30 -5.36 6.20
N TYR A 29 9.47 -4.46 5.67
CA TYR A 29 9.94 -3.25 5.00
C TYR A 29 10.85 -2.41 5.90
N ALA A 30 10.43 -2.16 7.15
CA ALA A 30 11.18 -1.38 8.12
C ALA A 30 12.51 -2.04 8.47
N VAL A 31 12.54 -3.36 8.68
CA VAL A 31 13.78 -4.10 8.98
C VAL A 31 14.77 -4.01 7.82
N LEU A 32 14.31 -4.19 6.57
CA LEU A 32 15.18 -4.09 5.40
C LEU A 32 15.76 -2.68 5.23
N ASN A 33 14.93 -1.65 5.36
CA ASN A 33 15.39 -0.25 5.25
C ASN A 33 16.27 0.16 6.42
N LEU A 34 15.98 -0.33 7.63
CA LEU A 34 16.85 -0.09 8.79
C LEU A 34 18.22 -0.74 8.57
N GLY A 35 18.28 -1.97 8.05
CA GLY A 35 19.53 -2.61 7.65
C GLY A 35 20.30 -1.79 6.62
N ALA A 36 19.60 -1.23 5.62
CA ALA A 36 20.22 -0.35 4.63
C ALA A 36 20.79 0.93 5.26
N ILE A 37 20.03 1.58 6.15
CA ILE A 37 20.49 2.81 6.86
C ILE A 37 21.67 2.52 7.78
N LEU A 38 21.70 1.34 8.41
CA LEU A 38 22.79 0.92 9.29
C LEU A 38 24.02 0.37 8.53
N GLY A 39 24.01 0.43 7.19
CA GLY A 39 25.14 0.04 6.35
C GLY A 39 25.30 -1.47 6.13
N VAL A 40 24.32 -2.29 6.53
CA VAL A 40 24.36 -3.77 6.38
C VAL A 40 24.52 -4.18 4.91
N PHE A 41 24.02 -3.37 3.99
CA PHE A 41 24.01 -3.65 2.56
C PHE A 41 24.90 -2.72 1.72
N ASP A 42 25.81 -1.96 2.34
CA ASP A 42 26.62 -0.96 1.63
C ASP A 42 27.47 -1.58 0.52
N THR A 43 27.99 -2.79 0.74
CA THR A 43 28.76 -3.54 -0.25
C THR A 43 27.94 -3.99 -1.47
N TRP A 44 26.61 -3.96 -1.38
CA TRP A 44 25.71 -4.38 -2.47
C TRP A 44 25.30 -3.20 -3.35
N ILE A 45 25.43 -1.97 -2.86
CA ILE A 45 25.03 -0.75 -3.58
C ILE A 45 25.86 -0.61 -4.87
N GLY A 46 25.19 -0.37 -5.99
CA GLY A 46 25.84 -0.25 -7.31
C GLY A 46 26.29 -1.58 -7.95
N THR A 47 26.11 -2.71 -7.25
CA THR A 47 26.42 -4.05 -7.77
C THR A 47 25.16 -4.78 -8.25
N PRO A 48 25.29 -5.88 -9.01
CA PRO A 48 24.14 -6.74 -9.34
C PRO A 48 23.37 -7.23 -8.10
N ALA A 49 24.03 -7.43 -6.95
CA ALA A 49 23.38 -7.82 -5.70
C ALA A 49 22.42 -6.73 -5.17
N GLY A 50 22.66 -5.47 -5.50
CA GLY A 50 21.78 -4.34 -5.17
C GLY A 50 20.37 -4.48 -5.78
N TRP A 51 20.24 -5.13 -6.94
CA TRP A 51 18.92 -5.46 -7.50
C TRP A 51 18.16 -6.46 -6.64
N GLY A 52 18.88 -7.40 -6.00
CA GLY A 52 18.29 -8.33 -5.03
C GLY A 52 17.68 -7.59 -3.83
N LEU A 53 18.40 -6.60 -3.30
CA LEU A 53 17.89 -5.75 -2.21
C LEU A 53 16.70 -4.89 -2.67
N ALA A 54 16.77 -4.29 -3.85
CA ALA A 54 15.66 -3.50 -4.41
C ALA A 54 14.39 -4.34 -4.54
N LEU A 55 14.49 -5.56 -5.08
CA LEU A 55 13.37 -6.50 -5.16
C LEU A 55 12.88 -6.94 -3.78
N ALA A 56 13.79 -7.21 -2.84
CA ALA A 56 13.44 -7.58 -1.47
C ALA A 56 12.64 -6.49 -0.76
N VAL A 57 12.99 -5.21 -0.96
CA VAL A 57 12.26 -4.06 -0.41
C VAL A 57 10.93 -3.82 -1.15
N ALA A 58 10.86 -4.11 -2.45
CA ALA A 58 9.63 -4.00 -3.25
C ALA A 58 8.59 -5.08 -2.90
N LEU A 59 9.01 -6.27 -2.43
CA LEU A 59 8.09 -7.35 -2.07
C LEU A 59 7.09 -6.98 -0.96
N PRO A 60 7.50 -6.36 0.16
CA PRO A 60 6.58 -5.80 1.14
C PRO A 60 5.57 -4.81 0.56
N VAL A 61 6.01 -3.95 -0.37
CA VAL A 61 5.13 -2.99 -1.06
C VAL A 61 4.08 -3.71 -1.91
N ALA A 62 4.48 -4.74 -2.66
CA ALA A 62 3.54 -5.58 -3.39
C ALA A 62 2.57 -6.32 -2.44
N GLY A 63 3.07 -6.78 -1.29
CA GLY A 63 2.28 -7.39 -0.22
C GLY A 63 1.20 -6.46 0.34
N GLN A 64 1.48 -5.15 0.41
CA GLN A 64 0.51 -4.13 0.82
C GLN A 64 -0.62 -3.98 -0.19
N VAL A 65 -0.29 -3.87 -1.48
CA VAL A 65 -1.28 -3.80 -2.56
C VAL A 65 -2.15 -5.06 -2.58
N TRP A 66 -1.52 -6.23 -2.43
CA TRP A 66 -2.24 -7.50 -2.31
C TRP A 66 -3.16 -7.53 -1.08
N SER A 67 -2.71 -7.00 0.06
CA SER A 67 -3.52 -6.94 1.29
C SER A 67 -4.75 -6.06 1.12
N LEU A 68 -4.63 -4.91 0.45
CA LEU A 68 -5.76 -4.05 0.09
C LEU A 68 -6.73 -4.75 -0.86
N TRP A 69 -6.22 -5.44 -1.88
CA TRP A 69 -7.05 -6.21 -2.79
C TRP A 69 -7.83 -7.31 -2.05
N ARG A 70 -7.17 -8.04 -1.14
CA ARG A 70 -7.83 -9.04 -0.30
C ARG A 70 -8.90 -8.43 0.61
N LEU A 71 -8.67 -7.23 1.15
CA LEU A 71 -9.69 -6.51 1.93
C LEU A 71 -10.94 -6.24 1.08
N ILE A 72 -10.78 -5.78 -0.16
CA ILE A 72 -11.88 -5.51 -1.09
C ILE A 72 -12.67 -6.79 -1.38
N VAL A 73 -11.98 -7.88 -1.75
CA VAL A 73 -12.61 -9.16 -2.10
C VAL A 73 -13.32 -9.79 -0.90
N GLU A 74 -12.71 -9.74 0.28
CA GLU A 74 -13.25 -10.34 1.51
C GLU A 74 -14.35 -9.48 2.18
N SER A 75 -14.55 -8.23 1.75
CA SER A 75 -15.62 -7.34 2.24
C SER A 75 -16.99 -7.69 1.65
N ASP A 76 -18.07 -7.27 2.32
CA ASP A 76 -19.42 -7.31 1.75
C ASP A 76 -19.58 -6.39 0.52
N GLU A 77 -20.69 -6.47 -0.20
CA GLU A 77 -20.91 -5.73 -1.45
C GLU A 77 -20.83 -4.20 -1.27
N TYR A 78 -21.39 -3.68 -0.19
CA TYR A 78 -21.36 -2.24 0.12
C TYR A 78 -19.94 -1.77 0.42
N LEU A 79 -19.24 -2.47 1.31
CA LEU A 79 -17.87 -2.16 1.69
C LEU A 79 -16.89 -2.38 0.54
N ARG A 80 -17.10 -3.40 -0.29
CA ARG A 80 -16.28 -3.67 -1.48
C ARG A 80 -16.32 -2.50 -2.46
N ALA A 81 -17.52 -2.02 -2.78
CA ALA A 81 -17.70 -0.86 -3.63
C ALA A 81 -17.06 0.39 -3.00
N LEU A 82 -17.26 0.59 -1.69
CA LEU A 82 -16.67 1.71 -0.96
C LEU A 82 -15.14 1.69 -0.97
N TRP A 83 -14.51 0.53 -0.70
CA TRP A 83 -13.06 0.37 -0.72
C TRP A 83 -12.48 0.54 -2.12
N ALA A 84 -13.12 -0.03 -3.14
CA ALA A 84 -12.71 0.16 -4.53
C ALA A 84 -12.72 1.65 -4.92
N LYS A 85 -13.82 2.37 -4.61
CA LYS A 85 -13.95 3.82 -4.85
C LYS A 85 -12.82 4.61 -4.17
N ARG A 86 -12.53 4.32 -2.90
CA ARG A 86 -11.45 4.97 -2.12
C ARG A 86 -10.08 4.76 -2.74
N VAL A 87 -9.73 3.53 -3.11
CA VAL A 87 -8.44 3.19 -3.70
C VAL A 87 -8.29 3.82 -5.08
N ILE A 88 -9.32 3.73 -5.93
CA ILE A 88 -9.31 4.30 -7.29
C ILE A 88 -9.15 5.82 -7.24
N LEU A 89 -9.90 6.52 -6.38
CA LEU A 89 -9.77 7.97 -6.23
C LEU A 89 -8.37 8.38 -5.76
N SER A 90 -7.83 7.66 -4.77
CA SER A 90 -6.50 7.95 -4.24
C SER A 90 -5.42 7.71 -5.31
N ALA A 91 -5.49 6.59 -6.03
CA ALA A 91 -4.57 6.29 -7.13
C ALA A 91 -4.69 7.29 -8.28
N GLY A 92 -5.91 7.70 -8.64
CA GLY A 92 -6.16 8.70 -9.68
C GLY A 92 -5.55 10.06 -9.33
N ILE A 93 -5.72 10.53 -8.08
CA ILE A 93 -5.11 11.78 -7.61
C ILE A 93 -3.58 11.69 -7.66
N VAL A 94 -3.00 10.59 -7.17
CA VAL A 94 -1.54 10.38 -7.21
C VAL A 94 -1.02 10.37 -8.64
N MET A 95 -1.73 9.73 -9.57
CA MET A 95 -1.39 9.69 -10.98
C MET A 95 -1.40 11.09 -11.62
N VAL A 96 -2.41 11.91 -11.29
CA VAL A 96 -2.48 13.30 -11.77
C VAL A 96 -1.34 14.13 -11.19
N VAL A 97 -1.09 14.06 -9.88
CA VAL A 97 -0.02 14.83 -9.21
C VAL A 97 1.36 14.42 -9.71
N SER A 98 1.62 13.12 -9.81
CA SER A 98 2.91 12.61 -10.29
C SER A 98 3.16 12.98 -11.75
N SER A 99 2.12 12.90 -12.61
CA SER A 99 2.21 13.34 -14.00
C SER A 99 2.45 14.84 -14.12
N ALA A 100 1.71 15.65 -13.36
CA ALA A 100 1.88 17.10 -13.34
C ALA A 100 3.30 17.50 -12.92
N TRP A 101 3.87 16.80 -11.93
CA TRP A 101 5.26 17.03 -11.53
C TRP A 101 6.26 16.59 -12.59
N GLY A 102 6.08 15.43 -13.21
CA GLY A 102 6.93 14.97 -14.31
C GLY A 102 6.93 15.92 -15.52
N PHE A 103 5.77 16.54 -15.82
CA PHE A 103 5.70 17.63 -16.80
C PHE A 103 6.43 18.89 -16.31
N GLY A 104 6.35 19.22 -15.02
CA GLY A 104 7.14 20.29 -14.42
C GLY A 104 8.65 20.07 -14.56
N GLU A 105 9.14 18.85 -14.35
CA GLU A 105 10.55 18.50 -14.57
C GLU A 105 10.94 18.68 -16.04
N SER A 106 10.06 18.25 -16.95
CA SER A 106 10.30 18.30 -18.41
C SER A 106 10.23 19.72 -18.99
N TYR A 107 9.31 20.56 -18.53
CA TYR A 107 8.94 21.83 -19.17
C TYR A 107 9.27 23.07 -18.34
N ALA A 108 9.28 22.95 -17.01
CA ALA A 108 9.44 24.06 -16.08
C ALA A 108 10.76 24.00 -15.30
N ALA A 109 11.67 23.09 -15.65
CA ALA A 109 12.93 22.83 -14.94
C ALA A 109 12.72 22.60 -13.43
N ALA A 110 11.60 21.94 -13.07
CA ALA A 110 11.34 21.58 -11.68
C ALA A 110 12.41 20.60 -11.16
N PRO A 111 12.69 20.58 -9.85
CA PRO A 111 13.62 19.62 -9.25
C PRO A 111 13.19 18.18 -9.51
N SER A 112 14.17 17.32 -9.82
CA SER A 112 13.92 15.89 -9.99
C SER A 112 13.54 15.24 -8.66
N LEU A 113 12.39 14.58 -8.64
CA LEU A 113 11.90 13.85 -7.46
C LEU A 113 12.19 12.36 -7.56
N ASN A 114 12.50 11.76 -6.42
CA ASN A 114 12.71 10.32 -6.34
C ASN A 114 11.37 9.58 -6.49
N ALA A 115 11.32 8.61 -7.41
CA ALA A 115 10.15 7.75 -7.61
C ALA A 115 9.68 7.02 -6.33
N LEU A 116 10.57 6.84 -5.35
CA LEU A 116 10.22 6.33 -4.02
C LEU A 116 9.15 7.16 -3.31
N LEU A 117 8.98 8.44 -3.66
CA LEU A 117 7.97 9.34 -3.08
C LEU A 117 6.54 9.04 -3.54
N ILE A 118 6.36 8.30 -4.64
CA ILE A 118 5.02 7.96 -5.15
C ILE A 118 4.25 7.09 -4.15
N TYR A 119 4.94 6.14 -3.51
CA TYR A 119 4.32 5.25 -2.54
C TYR A 119 3.83 5.96 -1.25
N PRO A 120 4.63 6.76 -0.53
CA PRO A 120 4.14 7.54 0.60
C PRO A 120 3.11 8.59 0.15
N LEU A 121 3.25 9.18 -1.04
CA LEU A 121 2.24 10.09 -1.59
C LEU A 121 0.87 9.42 -1.71
N PHE A 122 0.81 8.16 -2.17
CA PHE A 122 -0.43 7.40 -2.20
C PHE A 122 -1.09 7.28 -0.84
N TRP A 123 -0.33 6.99 0.21
CA TRP A 123 -0.87 6.87 1.56
C TRP A 123 -1.27 8.22 2.16
N MET A 124 -0.53 9.29 1.89
CA MET A 124 -0.91 10.65 2.29
C MET A 124 -2.23 11.08 1.65
N VAL A 125 -2.38 10.88 0.34
CA VAL A 125 -3.63 11.14 -0.37
C VAL A 125 -4.75 10.27 0.19
N SER A 126 -4.50 8.98 0.42
CA SER A 126 -5.48 8.05 0.99
C SER A 126 -5.97 8.49 2.37
N ALA A 127 -5.08 8.99 3.23
CA ALA A 127 -5.43 9.50 4.56
C ALA A 127 -6.42 10.69 4.50
N VAL A 128 -6.36 11.50 3.45
CA VAL A 128 -7.29 12.61 3.22
C VAL A 128 -8.58 12.13 2.52
N VAL A 129 -8.46 11.30 1.50
CA VAL A 129 -9.58 10.88 0.65
C VAL A 129 -10.52 9.93 1.38
N TRP A 130 -9.99 8.93 2.10
CA TRP A 130 -10.81 7.85 2.65
C TRP A 130 -11.84 8.32 3.71
N PRO A 131 -11.53 9.27 4.61
CA PRO A 131 -12.50 9.84 5.54
C PRO A 131 -13.60 10.68 4.88
N LEU A 132 -13.31 11.27 3.72
CA LEU A 132 -14.28 12.06 2.93
C LEU A 132 -15.23 11.13 2.16
N VAL A 133 -14.73 10.00 1.67
CA VAL A 133 -15.52 9.00 0.96
C VAL A 133 -16.15 8.03 1.96
N ARG A 134 -17.36 8.36 2.43
CA ARG A 134 -18.11 7.58 3.44
C ARG A 134 -19.20 6.66 2.87
N SER A 135 -19.57 6.87 1.60
CA SER A 135 -20.68 6.20 0.91
C SER A 135 -20.26 5.63 -0.44
N SER A 136 -20.80 4.46 -0.78
CA SER A 136 -20.67 3.85 -2.11
C SER A 136 -21.62 4.45 -3.16
N ARG A 137 -22.72 5.07 -2.73
CA ARG A 137 -23.64 5.85 -3.59
C ARG A 137 -22.95 7.10 -4.14
#